data_AF-A0A2S6AZ30-F1
#
_entry.id   AF-A0A2S6AZ30-F1
#
_cell.length_a   1.000
_cell.length_b   1.000
_cell.length_c   1.000
_cell.angle_alpha   90.00
_cell.angle_beta   90.00
_cell.angle_gamma   90.00
#
_symmetry.space_group_name_H-M   'P 1'
#
loop_
_entity.id
_entity.type
_entity.pdbx_description
1 polymer ?
#
loop_
_entity_poly.entity_id
_entity_poly.type
_entity_poly.pdbx_seq_one_letter_code
_entity_poly.pdbx_strand_id
1 'polypeptide(L)'
;LIRPFCPDDLPDALAIQAASYPAFLREDRAAFLSRLEIDASCCLAATREGALIAYMLAHGWPRAAPPAVGTILPRHAAMEV
;
A
#
# COMPACT_ATOMS: atom_id res chain seq x y z
N LEU A 1 -11.44 -2.65 -13.81
CA LEU A 1 -10.07 -2.45 -14.34
C LEU A 1 -9.09 -2.67 -13.20
N ILE A 2 -7.99 -3.38 -13.43
CA ILE A 2 -6.87 -3.46 -12.49
C ILE A 2 -5.71 -2.68 -13.10
N ARG A 3 -5.07 -1.80 -12.32
CA ARG A 3 -3.98 -0.93 -12.77
C ARG A 3 -2.99 -0.69 -11.62
N PRO A 4 -1.79 -0.15 -11.89
CA PRO A 4 -0.94 0.41 -10.84
C PRO A 4 -1.72 1.39 -9.95
N PHE A 5 -1.45 1.33 -8.66
CA PHE A 5 -2.04 2.25 -7.69
C PHE A 5 -1.49 3.67 -7.92
N CYS A 6 -2.36 4.68 -7.91
CA CYS A 6 -2.00 6.09 -8.05
C CYS A 6 -2.16 6.80 -6.69
N PRO A 7 -1.29 7.77 -6.32
CA PRO A 7 -1.49 8.55 -5.09
C PRO A 7 -2.88 9.22 -4.95
N ASP A 8 -3.54 9.53 -6.07
CA ASP A 8 -4.90 10.08 -6.07
C ASP A 8 -5.97 9.10 -5.55
N ASP A 9 -5.69 7.79 -5.56
CA ASP A 9 -6.57 6.75 -5.01
C ASP A 9 -6.53 6.68 -3.48
N LEU A 10 -5.58 7.37 -2.84
CA LEU A 10 -5.30 7.22 -1.42
C LEU A 10 -6.47 7.56 -0.50
N PRO A 11 -7.26 8.63 -0.72
CA PRO A 11 -8.43 8.91 0.13
C PRO A 11 -9.41 7.73 0.17
N ASP A 12 -9.71 7.13 -0.99
CA ASP A 12 -10.62 5.98 -1.10
C ASP A 12 -10.00 4.73 -0.47
N ALA A 13 -8.71 4.50 -0.67
CA ALA A 13 -8.00 3.39 -0.05
C ALA A 13 -8.00 3.47 1.49
N LEU A 14 -7.80 4.66 2.06
CA LEU A 14 -7.88 4.88 3.51
C LEU A 14 -9.30 4.63 4.04
N ALA A 15 -10.34 4.96 3.27
CA ALA A 15 -11.73 4.66 3.62
C ALA A 15 -12.00 3.14 3.57
N ILE A 16 -11.56 2.46 2.52
CA ILE A 16 -11.66 0.99 2.39
C ILE A 16 -10.95 0.31 3.57
N GLN A 17 -9.74 0.75 3.90
CA GLN A 17 -8.97 0.22 5.02
C GLN A 17 -9.70 0.40 6.36
N ALA A 18 -10.30 1.57 6.59
CA ALA A 18 -11.05 1.88 7.80
C ALA A 18 -12.29 0.99 7.98
N ALA A 19 -12.94 0.61 6.88
CA ALA A 19 -14.08 -0.29 6.88
C ALA A 19 -13.68 -1.77 7.02
N SER A 20 -12.46 -2.12 6.61
CA SER A 20 -12.01 -3.52 6.49
C SER A 20 -11.20 -4.00 7.69
N TYR A 21 -10.50 -3.11 8.39
CA TYR A 21 -9.53 -3.47 9.41
C TYR A 21 -9.71 -2.71 10.73
N PRO A 22 -9.38 -3.34 11.88
CA PRO A 22 -9.29 -2.65 13.15
C PRO A 22 -8.14 -1.62 13.13
N ALA A 23 -8.20 -0.64 14.04
CA ALA A 23 -7.31 0.53 14.03
C ALA A 23 -5.80 0.20 13.95
N PHE A 24 -5.34 -0.83 14.66
CA PHE A 24 -3.92 -1.20 14.73
C PHE A 24 -3.38 -1.88 13.46
N LEU A 25 -4.24 -2.23 12.50
CA LEU A 25 -3.86 -2.78 11.20
C LEU A 25 -3.99 -1.75 10.08
N ARG A 26 -4.27 -0.49 10.41
CA ARG A 26 -4.42 0.58 9.41
C ARG A 26 -3.10 1.32 9.24
N GLU A 27 -2.59 1.36 8.02
CA GLU A 27 -1.55 2.30 7.63
C GLU A 27 -2.08 3.74 7.74
N ASP A 28 -1.24 4.64 8.26
CA ASP A 28 -1.47 6.07 8.09
C ASP A 28 -1.11 6.52 6.67
N ARG A 29 -1.38 7.80 6.37
CA ARG A 29 -1.16 8.38 5.04
C ARG A 29 0.31 8.27 4.59
N ALA A 30 1.27 8.54 5.47
CA ALA A 30 2.68 8.58 5.11
C ALA A 30 3.24 7.17 4.92
N ALA A 31 2.90 6.25 5.82
CA ALA A 31 3.29 4.86 5.73
C ALA A 31 2.71 4.19 4.46
N PHE A 32 1.45 4.46 4.14
CA PHE A 32 0.82 3.95 2.92
C PHE A 32 1.55 4.44 1.65
N LEU A 33 1.78 5.75 1.53
CA LEU A 33 2.47 6.34 0.38
C LEU A 33 3.89 5.79 0.20
N SER A 34 4.63 5.59 1.30
CA SER A 34 5.99 5.05 1.22
C SER A 34 6.05 3.68 0.54
N ARG A 35 5.00 2.85 0.62
CA ARG A 35 4.92 1.54 -0.05
C ARG A 35 4.75 1.65 -1.57
N LEU A 36 4.18 2.76 -2.05
CA LEU A 36 4.07 3.07 -3.48
C LEU A 36 5.40 3.55 -4.06
N GLU A 37 6.23 4.18 -3.23
CA GLU A 37 7.50 4.78 -3.64
C GLU A 37 8.66 3.78 -3.66
N ILE A 38 8.52 2.62 -3.02
CA ILE A 38 9.54 1.56 -3.03
C ILE A 38 9.87 1.10 -4.45
N ASP A 39 11.16 0.93 -4.72
CA ASP A 39 11.64 0.35 -5.97
C ASP A 39 11.02 -1.05 -6.19
N ALA A 40 10.56 -1.31 -7.41
CA ALA A 40 9.84 -2.55 -7.76
C ALA A 40 8.56 -2.80 -6.91
N SER A 41 7.91 -1.75 -6.42
CA SER A 41 6.57 -1.84 -5.84
C SER A 41 5.58 -2.45 -6.85
N CYS A 42 4.75 -3.37 -6.35
CA CYS A 42 3.69 -4.03 -7.11
C CYS A 42 2.32 -3.68 -6.51
N CYS A 43 2.16 -2.43 -6.07
CA CYS A 43 0.89 -1.95 -5.53
C CYS A 43 -0.13 -1.72 -6.65
N LEU A 44 -1.33 -2.29 -6.48
CA LEU A 44 -2.39 -2.28 -7.49
C LEU A 44 -3.68 -1.69 -6.94
N ALA A 45 -4.44 -1.06 -7.84
CA ALA A 45 -5.78 -0.56 -7.62
C ALA A 45 -6.75 -1.31 -8.54
N ALA A 46 -7.89 -1.73 -7.98
CA ALA A 46 -9.03 -2.22 -8.75
C ALA A 46 -10.14 -1.18 -8.77
N THR A 47 -10.55 -0.77 -9.96
CA THR A 47 -11.61 0.21 -10.16
C THR A 47 -12.81 -0.37 -10.91
N ARG A 48 -14.00 0.15 -10.61
CA ARG A 48 -15.25 -0.11 -11.34
C ARG A 48 -15.94 1.23 -11.55
N GLU A 49 -16.28 1.56 -12.80
CA GLU A 49 -16.92 2.84 -13.17
C GLU A 49 -16.17 4.08 -12.65
N GLY A 50 -14.83 4.01 -12.62
CA GLY A 50 -13.98 5.08 -12.12
C GLY A 50 -13.79 5.11 -10.60
N ALA A 51 -14.60 4.39 -9.83
CA ALA A 51 -14.47 4.31 -8.38
C ALA A 51 -13.46 3.22 -7.97
N LEU A 52 -12.61 3.50 -6.97
CA LEU A 52 -11.76 2.49 -6.35
C LEU A 52 -12.63 1.54 -5.50
N ILE A 53 -12.54 0.24 -5.78
CA ILE A 53 -13.29 -0.78 -5.05
C ILE A 53 -12.39 -1.74 -4.26
N ALA A 54 -11.12 -1.87 -4.66
CA ALA A 54 -10.17 -2.69 -3.92
C ALA A 54 -8.72 -2.24 -4.12
N TYR A 55 -7.96 -2.53 -3.09
CA TYR A 55 -6.54 -2.38 -2.85
C TYR A 55 -5.61 -3.59 -2.96
N MET A 56 -4.37 -3.45 -3.42
CA MET A 56 -3.30 -4.34 -2.98
C MET A 56 -2.02 -3.56 -2.72
N LEU A 57 -1.44 -3.72 -1.53
CA LEU A 57 -0.09 -3.27 -1.21
C LEU A 57 0.85 -4.46 -1.26
N ALA A 58 1.87 -4.39 -2.13
CA ALA A 58 2.86 -5.42 -2.29
C ALA A 58 4.22 -4.78 -2.64
N HIS A 59 5.24 -5.10 -1.85
CA HIS A 59 6.62 -4.69 -2.07
C HIS A 59 7.57 -5.74 -1.48
N GLY A 60 8.85 -5.70 -1.83
CA GLY A 60 9.85 -6.61 -1.26
C GLY A 60 10.26 -6.21 0.17
N TRP A 61 10.72 -7.21 0.93
CA TRP A 61 11.40 -7.06 2.22
C TRP A 61 12.26 -8.31 2.50
N PRO A 62 13.22 -8.27 3.44
CA PRO A 62 14.05 -9.42 3.79
C PRO A 62 13.21 -10.57 4.38
N ARG A 63 13.58 -11.82 4.14
CA ARG A 63 12.78 -12.98 4.56
C ARG A 63 12.55 -12.99 6.07
N ALA A 64 11.30 -13.25 6.45
CA ALA A 64 10.83 -13.28 7.83
C ALA A 64 10.98 -11.95 8.61
N ALA A 65 11.21 -10.82 7.92
CA ALA A 65 11.32 -9.51 8.52
C ALA A 65 10.39 -8.48 7.85
N PRO A 66 9.05 -8.70 7.86
CA PRO A 66 8.13 -7.70 7.37
C PRO A 66 8.21 -6.44 8.24
N PRO A 67 8.12 -5.23 7.66
CA PRO A 67 8.00 -4.01 8.45
C PRO A 67 6.68 -4.01 9.24
N ALA A 68 6.69 -3.38 10.41
CA ALA A 68 5.47 -3.17 11.17
C ALA A 68 4.51 -2.21 10.43
N VAL A 69 3.20 -2.37 10.65
CA VAL A 69 2.19 -1.42 10.17
C VAL A 69 2.51 -0.01 10.71
N GLY A 70 2.38 1.02 9.86
CA GLY A 70 2.74 2.40 10.19
C GLY A 70 4.21 2.73 9.99
N THR A 71 5.06 1.76 9.67
CA THR A 71 6.46 2.05 9.32
C THR A 71 6.52 2.80 8.00
N ILE A 72 7.20 3.96 7.98
CA ILE A 72 7.57 4.67 6.77
C ILE A 72 8.81 4.00 6.19
N LEU A 73 8.73 3.56 4.94
CA LEU A 73 9.79 2.80 4.28
C LEU A 73 10.67 3.69 3.41
N PRO A 74 11.98 3.45 3.35
CA PRO A 74 12.85 4.13 2.40
C PRO A 74 12.59 3.63 0.98
N ARG A 75 12.80 4.49 -0.01
CA ARG A 75 12.65 4.18 -1.44
C ARG A 75 13.41 2.91 -1.87
N HIS A 76 14.64 2.77 -1.40
CA HIS A 76 15.46 1.59 -1.61
C HIS A 76 15.42 0.70 -0.36
N ALA A 77 14.25 0.12 -0.09
CA ALA A 77 14.10 -0.84 0.99
C ALA A 77 14.94 -2.09 0.70
N ALA A 78 15.50 -2.71 1.74
CA ALA A 78 16.27 -3.93 1.58
C ALA A 78 15.39 -5.01 0.93
N MET A 79 15.71 -5.40 -0.30
CA MET A 79 15.12 -6.55 -0.98
C MET A 79 16.11 -7.71 -0.89
N GLU A 80 15.62 -8.95 -0.79
CA GLU A 80 16.50 -10.11 -1.03
C GLU A 80 16.90 -10.11 -2.51
N VAL A 81 18.20 -10.28 -2.77
CA VAL A 81 18.76 -10.46 -4.13
C VAL A 81 18.52 -11.89 -4.58
#